data_AF-A0A2V3PTB6-F1
#
_entry.id   AF-A0A2V3PTB6-F1
#
_cell.length_a   1.000
_cell.length_b   1.000
_cell.length_c   1.000
_cell.angle_alpha   90.00
_cell.angle_beta   90.00
_cell.angle_gamma   90.00
#
_symmetry.space_group_name_H-M   'P 1'
#
loop_
_entity.id
_entity.type
_entity.pdbx_description
1 polymer ?
#
loop_
_entity_poly.entity_id
_entity_poly.type
_entity_poly.pdbx_seq_one_letter_code
_entity_poly.pdbx_strand_id
1 'polypeptide(L)'
;MEKEKLSADLKGLVGETSLSDRTWNDYLEQSVIPHLPSEEDKIGDYLGKHAIALKSINGQLNNEVATRVNDFKKNYKPVAVNSEQSTVDNPDKSVQHADNEKLTDLETRLQRFEKVEAEKKAAKAKTEKLTEVKKLMQKEGSTNETVIGLILPQLKIREDLTAEDLAKAGKTLYDKAYTDLYGETYVPAFGGNSTLGSQKGDKDAYMKHLKETGRIK
;
A
#
# COMPACT_ATOMS: atom_id res chain seq x y z
N MET A 1 -18.26 17.27 -26.07
CA MET A 1 -17.70 18.61 -25.82
C MET A 1 -16.19 18.55 -26.06
N GLU A 2 -15.61 19.52 -26.75
CA GLU A 2 -14.17 19.50 -27.08
C GLU A 2 -13.31 19.85 -25.86
N LYS A 3 -12.17 19.17 -25.71
CA LYS A 3 -11.21 19.34 -24.60
C LYS A 3 -10.77 20.80 -24.44
N GLU A 4 -10.57 21.51 -25.55
CA GLU A 4 -10.10 22.89 -25.56
C GLU A 4 -11.13 23.84 -24.94
N LYS A 5 -12.42 23.63 -25.23
CA LYS A 5 -13.51 24.42 -24.63
C LYS A 5 -13.60 24.22 -23.13
N LEU A 6 -13.56 22.96 -22.67
CA LEU A 6 -13.54 22.63 -21.24
C LEU A 6 -12.33 23.21 -20.52
N SER A 7 -11.16 23.18 -21.18
CA SER A 7 -9.94 23.79 -20.67
C SER A 7 -10.09 25.30 -20.50
N ALA A 8 -10.62 25.99 -21.51
CA ALA A 8 -10.85 27.43 -21.47
C ALA A 8 -11.85 27.83 -20.37
N ASP A 9 -12.97 27.12 -20.27
CA ASP A 9 -14.00 27.36 -19.26
C ASP A 9 -13.46 27.15 -17.84
N LEU A 10 -12.72 26.06 -17.62
CA LEU A 10 -12.10 25.77 -16.33
C LEU A 10 -10.98 26.75 -15.99
N LYS A 11 -10.13 27.15 -16.96
CA LYS A 11 -9.11 28.20 -16.77
C LYS A 11 -9.78 29.53 -16.41
N GLY A 12 -10.88 29.90 -17.07
CA GLY A 12 -11.65 31.09 -16.74
C GLY A 12 -12.19 31.08 -15.31
N LEU A 13 -12.69 29.92 -14.85
CA LEU A 13 -13.16 29.76 -13.47
C LEU A 13 -12.03 29.78 -12.45
N VAL A 14 -10.89 29.16 -12.74
CA VAL A 14 -9.72 29.08 -11.85
C VAL A 14 -8.99 30.43 -11.76
N GLY A 15 -8.90 31.16 -12.86
CA GLY A 15 -8.07 32.36 -12.99
C GLY A 15 -6.60 32.02 -13.22
N GLU A 16 -5.70 32.83 -12.66
CA GLU A 16 -4.26 32.56 -12.73
C GLU A 16 -3.90 31.26 -12.01
N THR A 17 -3.12 30.42 -12.69
CA THR A 17 -2.67 29.12 -12.18
C THR A 17 -1.17 28.98 -12.38
N SER A 18 -0.47 28.52 -11.35
CA SER A 18 0.97 28.23 -11.40
C SER A 18 1.25 26.80 -11.90
N LEU A 19 0.21 26.06 -12.31
CA LEU A 19 0.34 24.71 -12.85
C LEU A 19 0.91 24.74 -14.28
N SER A 20 1.83 23.81 -14.56
CA SER A 20 2.36 23.62 -15.91
C SER A 20 1.27 23.16 -16.89
N ASP A 21 1.42 23.45 -18.18
CA ASP A 21 0.48 22.98 -19.21
C ASP A 21 0.37 21.45 -19.25
N ARG A 22 1.47 20.74 -18.97
CA ARG A 22 1.44 19.28 -18.85
C ARG A 22 0.53 18.83 -17.71
N THR A 23 0.74 19.36 -16.50
CA THR A 23 -0.07 19.04 -15.32
C THR A 23 -1.54 19.40 -15.55
N TRP A 24 -1.80 20.54 -16.19
CA TRP A 24 -3.15 20.99 -16.53
C TRP A 24 -3.84 20.02 -17.49
N ASN A 25 -3.14 19.60 -18.54
CA ASN A 25 -3.65 18.64 -19.51
C ASN A 25 -3.90 17.26 -18.88
N ASP A 26 -2.96 16.77 -18.08
CA ASP A 26 -3.10 15.49 -17.37
C ASP A 26 -4.32 15.52 -16.43
N TYR A 27 -4.51 16.62 -15.71
CA TYR A 27 -5.67 16.79 -14.82
C TYR A 27 -6.99 16.81 -15.59
N LEU A 28 -7.07 17.53 -16.72
CA LEU A 28 -8.25 17.54 -17.56
C LEU A 28 -8.58 16.14 -18.09
N GLU A 29 -7.58 15.42 -18.60
CA GLU A 29 -7.75 14.10 -19.22
C GLU A 29 -8.10 13.01 -18.21
N GLN A 30 -7.56 13.07 -16.99
CA GLN A 30 -7.73 12.00 -16.01
C GLN A 30 -8.83 12.28 -14.99
N SER A 31 -9.08 13.55 -14.66
CA SER A 31 -9.99 13.91 -13.57
C SER A 31 -11.27 14.59 -14.03
N VAL A 32 -11.21 15.43 -15.08
CA VAL A 32 -12.36 16.25 -15.49
C VAL A 32 -13.18 15.56 -16.57
N ILE A 33 -12.56 15.18 -17.69
CA ILE A 33 -13.23 14.61 -18.86
C ILE A 33 -13.89 13.25 -18.57
N PRO A 34 -13.25 12.29 -17.88
CA PRO A 34 -13.82 10.95 -17.67
C PRO A 34 -15.09 10.95 -16.80
N HIS A 35 -15.26 11.98 -15.98
CA HIS A 35 -16.38 12.11 -15.03
C HIS A 35 -17.31 13.27 -15.38
N LEU A 36 -17.23 13.77 -16.61
CA LEU A 36 -18.08 14.87 -17.07
C LEU A 36 -19.56 14.44 -17.04
N PRO A 37 -20.46 15.23 -16.42
CA PRO A 37 -21.88 14.94 -16.44
C PRO A 37 -22.44 14.93 -17.87
N SER A 38 -23.40 14.04 -18.14
CA SER A 38 -24.12 14.02 -19.43
C SER A 38 -25.17 15.13 -19.54
N GLU A 39 -25.64 15.66 -18.40
CA GLU A 39 -26.63 16.73 -18.33
C GLU A 39 -25.91 18.10 -18.38
N GLU A 40 -26.23 18.92 -19.38
CA GLU A 40 -25.51 20.17 -19.66
C GLU A 40 -25.63 21.23 -18.54
N ASP A 41 -26.75 21.25 -17.83
CA ASP A 41 -27.01 22.13 -16.69
C ASP A 41 -26.08 21.85 -15.50
N LYS A 42 -25.62 20.60 -15.35
CA LYS A 42 -24.72 20.20 -14.26
C LYS A 42 -23.24 20.40 -14.57
N ILE A 43 -22.88 20.68 -15.82
CA ILE A 43 -21.47 20.84 -16.24
C ILE A 43 -20.85 22.08 -15.58
N GLY A 44 -21.60 23.19 -15.49
CA GLY A 44 -21.12 24.42 -14.85
C GLY A 44 -20.76 24.21 -13.37
N ASP A 45 -21.67 23.61 -12.60
CA ASP A 45 -21.46 23.29 -11.19
C ASP A 45 -20.32 22.27 -10.98
N TYR A 46 -20.22 21.29 -11.87
CA TYR A 46 -19.13 20.31 -11.86
C TYR A 46 -17.76 20.99 -12.06
N LEU A 47 -17.61 21.81 -13.10
CA LEU A 47 -16.39 22.58 -13.33
C LEU A 47 -16.10 23.55 -12.18
N GLY A 48 -17.14 24.15 -11.59
CA GLY A 48 -17.02 25.01 -10.41
C GLY A 48 -16.37 24.30 -9.22
N LYS A 49 -16.75 23.04 -8.94
CA LYS A 49 -16.13 22.23 -7.87
C LYS A 49 -14.64 21.98 -8.13
N HIS A 50 -14.29 21.62 -9.36
CA HIS A 50 -12.88 21.45 -9.75
C HIS A 50 -12.12 22.77 -9.65
N ALA A 51 -12.73 23.88 -10.04
CA ALA A 51 -12.11 25.20 -9.95
C ALA A 51 -11.81 25.62 -8.51
N ILE A 52 -12.72 25.35 -7.55
CA ILE A 52 -12.50 25.63 -6.12
C ILE A 52 -11.31 24.83 -5.59
N ALA A 53 -11.23 23.54 -5.93
CA ALA A 53 -10.12 22.68 -5.52
C ALA A 53 -8.78 23.19 -6.09
N LEU A 54 -8.75 23.51 -7.39
CA LEU A 54 -7.56 24.03 -8.06
C LEU A 54 -7.11 25.39 -7.50
N LYS A 55 -8.04 26.29 -7.18
CA LYS A 55 -7.74 27.58 -6.53
C LYS A 55 -7.08 27.38 -5.16
N SER A 56 -7.59 26.44 -4.36
CA SER A 56 -7.01 26.13 -3.05
C SER A 56 -5.58 25.61 -3.18
N ILE A 57 -5.35 24.67 -4.10
CA ILE A 57 -4.02 24.14 -4.40
C ILE A 57 -3.07 25.25 -4.85
N ASN A 58 -3.52 26.11 -5.76
CA ASN A 58 -2.71 27.19 -6.28
C ASN A 58 -2.38 28.23 -5.19
N GLY A 59 -3.34 28.56 -4.33
CA GLY A 59 -3.15 29.47 -3.20
C GLY A 59 -2.11 28.94 -2.22
N GLN A 60 -2.18 27.65 -1.88
CA GLN A 60 -1.20 27.01 -1.00
C GLN A 60 0.19 26.96 -1.66
N LEU A 61 0.28 26.56 -2.93
CA LEU A 61 1.53 26.49 -3.67
C LEU A 61 2.23 27.86 -3.70
N ASN A 62 1.49 28.92 -4.01
CA ASN A 62 2.03 30.28 -4.04
C ASN A 62 2.48 30.75 -2.65
N ASN A 63 1.75 30.41 -1.59
CA ASN A 63 2.15 30.71 -0.22
C ASN A 63 3.45 29.99 0.18
N GLU A 64 3.55 28.70 -0.12
CA GLU A 64 4.75 27.92 0.19
C GLU A 64 5.98 28.43 -0.56
N VAL A 65 5.83 28.74 -1.85
CA VAL A 65 6.91 29.34 -2.65
C VAL A 65 7.31 30.70 -2.07
N ALA A 66 6.36 31.57 -1.76
CA ALA A 66 6.65 32.87 -1.17
C ALA A 66 7.37 32.75 0.17
N THR A 67 6.97 31.79 1.02
CA THR A 67 7.61 31.51 2.30
C THR A 67 9.05 31.05 2.10
N ARG A 68 9.29 30.07 1.22
CA ARG A 68 10.65 29.58 0.91
C ARG A 68 11.53 30.67 0.32
N VAL A 69 10.99 31.52 -0.58
CA VAL A 69 11.76 32.65 -1.14
C VAL A 69 12.09 33.66 -0.05
N ASN A 70 11.16 33.96 0.87
CA ASN A 70 11.42 34.87 1.98
C ASN A 70 12.47 34.29 2.94
N ASP A 71 12.39 33.00 3.26
CA ASP A 71 13.38 32.33 4.10
C ASP A 71 14.75 32.27 3.43
N PHE A 72 14.79 32.03 2.11
CA PHE A 72 16.01 32.14 1.34
C PHE A 72 16.57 33.56 1.43
N LYS A 73 15.79 34.60 1.13
CA LYS A 73 16.25 36.01 1.20
C LYS A 73 16.79 36.40 2.57
N LYS A 74 16.17 35.91 3.66
CA LYS A 74 16.64 36.19 5.04
C LYS A 74 17.98 35.52 5.35
N ASN A 75 18.20 34.31 4.85
CA ASN A 75 19.38 33.51 5.17
C ASN A 75 20.47 33.57 4.10
N TYR A 76 20.17 34.15 2.94
CA TYR A 76 21.10 34.28 1.83
C TYR A 76 22.10 35.40 2.12
N LYS A 77 23.34 35.00 2.41
CA LYS A 77 24.50 35.89 2.45
C LYS A 77 25.15 35.87 1.07
N PRO A 78 25.00 36.93 0.24
CA PRO A 78 25.72 36.98 -1.02
C PRO A 78 27.21 36.99 -0.71
N VAL A 79 27.95 36.02 -1.28
CA VAL A 79 29.41 36.12 -1.34
C VAL A 79 29.68 37.29 -2.27
N ALA A 80 30.16 38.40 -1.71
CA ALA A 80 30.70 39.48 -2.52
C ALA A 80 31.90 38.89 -3.26
N VAL A 81 31.73 38.58 -4.55
CA VAL A 81 32.87 38.44 -5.46
C VAL A 81 33.36 39.86 -5.67
N ASN A 82 34.10 40.38 -4.68
CA ASN A 82 34.98 41.51 -4.94
C ASN A 82 36.00 40.99 -5.94
N SER A 83 35.88 41.48 -7.18
CA SER A 83 37.00 41.55 -8.11
C SER A 83 38.07 42.43 -7.47
N GLU A 84 38.83 41.89 -6.53
CA GLU A 84 40.13 42.42 -6.17
C GLU A 84 40.94 41.32 -5.49
N GLN A 85 41.85 40.81 -6.31
CA GLN A 85 42.94 39.92 -6.06
C GLN A 85 43.67 40.28 -4.76
N SER A 86 43.63 39.40 -3.76
CA SER A 86 44.67 39.31 -2.73
C SER A 86 44.67 37.91 -2.11
N THR A 87 45.88 37.38 -2.06
CA THR A 87 46.35 36.05 -1.67
C THR A 87 45.69 35.48 -0.40
N VAL A 88 45.08 34.28 -0.52
CA VAL A 88 44.65 33.48 0.64
C VAL A 88 45.72 32.43 0.92
N ASP A 89 46.48 32.66 1.98
CA ASP A 89 47.17 31.63 2.72
C ASP A 89 46.16 30.97 3.68
N ASN A 90 46.00 29.67 3.52
CA ASN A 90 45.27 28.66 4.31
C ASN A 90 43.74 28.74 4.56
N PRO A 91 43.01 27.63 4.33
CA PRO A 91 41.56 27.55 4.45
C PRO A 91 41.09 27.23 5.88
N ASP A 92 40.06 27.94 6.29
CA ASP A 92 39.28 27.75 7.51
C ASP A 92 38.46 26.45 7.45
N LYS A 93 38.54 25.65 8.51
CA LYS A 93 37.90 24.33 8.69
C LYS A 93 36.40 24.39 8.98
N SER A 94 35.78 25.57 8.98
CA SER A 94 34.41 25.76 9.48
C SER A 94 33.30 25.55 8.43
N VAL A 95 33.62 25.56 7.12
CA VAL A 95 32.61 25.47 6.04
C VAL A 95 32.30 24.03 5.61
N GLN A 96 33.15 23.05 5.95
CA GLN A 96 32.98 21.66 5.52
C GLN A 96 31.90 20.87 6.28
N HIS A 97 31.36 21.40 7.38
CA HIS A 97 30.42 20.66 8.25
C HIS A 97 28.95 20.78 7.83
N ALA A 98 28.50 21.95 7.33
CA ALA A 98 27.08 22.18 7.01
C ALA A 98 26.61 21.50 5.72
N ASP A 99 27.50 21.38 4.72
CA ASP A 99 27.19 20.68 3.46
C ASP A 99 27.22 19.15 3.65
N ASN A 100 28.06 18.64 4.55
CA ASN A 100 28.09 17.22 4.92
C ASN A 100 26.79 16.76 5.57
N GLU A 101 26.21 17.53 6.51
CA GLU A 101 24.95 17.12 7.17
C GLU A 101 23.79 16.99 6.18
N LYS A 102 23.66 17.92 5.23
CA LYS A 102 22.61 17.84 4.19
C LYS A 102 22.84 16.68 3.23
N LEU A 103 24.10 16.41 2.86
CA LEU A 103 24.48 15.23 2.07
C LEU A 103 24.11 13.94 2.79
N THR A 104 24.37 13.85 4.10
CA THR A 104 23.99 12.66 4.89
C THR A 104 22.48 12.47 5.04
N ASP A 105 21.68 13.54 5.14
CA ASP A 105 20.20 13.43 5.15
C ASP A 105 19.66 12.94 3.79
N LEU A 106 20.21 13.48 2.69
CA LEU A 106 19.88 13.07 1.32
C LEU A 106 20.23 11.60 1.07
N GLU A 107 21.43 11.15 1.45
CA GLU A 107 21.86 9.76 1.35
C GLU A 107 20.98 8.82 2.19
N THR A 108 20.65 9.22 3.42
CA THR A 108 19.77 8.44 4.30
C THR A 108 18.36 8.31 3.72
N ARG A 109 17.82 9.38 3.13
CA ARG A 109 16.55 9.34 2.42
C ARG A 109 16.60 8.44 1.20
N LEU A 110 17.67 8.50 0.40
CA LEU A 110 17.84 7.67 -0.80
C LEU A 110 17.90 6.20 -0.44
N GLN A 111 18.70 5.82 0.56
CA GLN A 111 18.76 4.44 1.06
C GLN A 111 17.40 3.94 1.57
N ARG A 112 16.63 4.81 2.23
CA ARG A 112 15.28 4.46 2.68
C ARG A 112 14.32 4.25 1.50
N PHE A 113 14.40 5.08 0.47
CA PHE A 113 13.59 4.93 -0.74
C PHE A 113 13.94 3.64 -1.50
N GLU A 114 15.23 3.38 -1.72
CA GLU A 114 15.71 2.17 -2.39
C GLU A 114 15.29 0.91 -1.62
N LYS A 115 15.42 0.92 -0.29
CA LYS A 115 14.96 -0.19 0.56
C LYS A 115 13.45 -0.41 0.44
N VAL A 116 12.65 0.66 0.48
CA VAL A 116 11.18 0.57 0.31
C VAL A 116 10.81 0.08 -1.09
N GLU A 117 11.55 0.46 -2.12
CA GLU A 117 11.32 -0.01 -3.49
C GLU A 117 11.70 -1.48 -3.66
N ALA A 118 12.83 -1.91 -3.08
CA ALA A 118 13.25 -3.31 -3.05
C ALA A 118 12.25 -4.18 -2.28
N GLU A 119 11.76 -3.72 -1.12
CA GLU A 119 10.72 -4.39 -0.35
C GLU A 119 9.40 -4.47 -1.12
N LYS A 120 9.00 -3.41 -1.83
CA LYS A 120 7.79 -3.44 -2.69
C LYS A 120 7.95 -4.41 -3.86
N LYS A 121 9.11 -4.45 -4.52
CA LYS A 121 9.39 -5.40 -5.61
C LYS A 121 9.39 -6.84 -5.09
N ALA A 122 10.04 -7.10 -3.97
CA ALA A 122 10.04 -8.40 -3.31
C ALA A 122 8.64 -8.83 -2.85
N ALA A 123 7.85 -7.90 -2.30
CA ALA A 123 6.46 -8.16 -1.91
C ALA A 123 5.59 -8.50 -3.13
N LYS A 124 5.71 -7.76 -4.23
CA LYS A 124 5.00 -8.06 -5.49
C LYS A 124 5.36 -9.44 -6.04
N ALA A 125 6.66 -9.74 -6.15
CA ALA A 125 7.12 -11.05 -6.60
C ALA A 125 6.64 -12.19 -5.69
N LYS A 126 6.61 -11.97 -4.38
CA LYS A 126 6.05 -12.92 -3.41
C LYS A 126 4.55 -13.12 -3.62
N THR A 127 3.79 -12.04 -3.81
CA THR A 127 2.34 -12.15 -4.06
C THR A 127 2.03 -12.85 -5.36
N GLU A 128 2.76 -12.58 -6.44
CA GLU A 128 2.59 -13.25 -7.73
C GLU A 128 2.86 -14.75 -7.61
N LYS A 129 3.96 -15.15 -6.98
CA LYS A 129 4.26 -16.57 -6.69
C LYS A 129 3.16 -17.23 -5.86
N LEU A 130 2.65 -16.57 -4.82
CA LEU A 130 1.54 -17.10 -4.02
C LEU A 130 0.24 -17.26 -4.81
N THR A 131 -0.05 -16.34 -5.75
CA THR A 131 -1.24 -16.47 -6.60
C THR A 131 -1.13 -17.63 -7.57
N GLU A 132 0.06 -17.92 -8.09
CA GLU A 132 0.32 -19.08 -8.94
C GLU A 132 0.17 -20.39 -8.16
N VAL A 133 0.77 -20.45 -6.96
CA VAL A 133 0.63 -21.58 -6.04
C VAL A 133 -0.85 -21.82 -5.68
N LYS A 134 -1.62 -20.76 -5.37
CA LYS A 134 -3.07 -20.86 -5.12
C LYS A 134 -3.79 -21.52 -6.30
N LYS A 135 -3.51 -21.10 -7.54
CA LYS A 135 -4.13 -21.67 -8.74
C LYS A 135 -3.79 -23.15 -8.92
N LEU A 136 -2.53 -23.53 -8.70
CA LEU A 136 -2.09 -24.93 -8.78
C LEU A 136 -2.78 -25.79 -7.72
N MET A 137 -2.85 -25.32 -6.47
CA MET A 137 -3.55 -26.01 -5.38
C MET A 137 -5.05 -26.19 -5.67
N GLN A 138 -5.70 -25.17 -6.24
CA GLN A 138 -7.11 -25.25 -6.64
C GLN A 138 -7.35 -26.27 -7.74
N LYS A 139 -6.46 -26.35 -8.74
CA LYS A 139 -6.51 -27.41 -9.77
C LYS A 139 -6.37 -28.80 -9.19
N GLU A 140 -5.60 -28.94 -8.12
CA GLU A 140 -5.36 -30.21 -7.42
C GLU A 140 -6.45 -30.59 -6.39
N GLY A 141 -7.55 -29.83 -6.31
CA GLY A 141 -8.72 -30.14 -5.48
C GLY A 141 -8.82 -29.36 -4.17
N SER A 142 -7.92 -28.41 -3.89
CA SER A 142 -8.08 -27.50 -2.74
C SER A 142 -9.15 -26.45 -3.04
N THR A 143 -10.39 -26.64 -2.59
CA THR A 143 -11.53 -25.79 -2.95
C THR A 143 -11.95 -24.80 -1.86
N ASN A 144 -11.64 -25.09 -0.60
CA ASN A 144 -11.99 -24.21 0.52
C ASN A 144 -11.06 -22.99 0.59
N GLU A 145 -11.59 -21.81 0.23
CA GLU A 145 -10.84 -20.56 0.20
C GLU A 145 -10.36 -20.08 1.58
N THR A 146 -11.10 -20.38 2.64
CA THR A 146 -10.76 -19.97 4.01
C THR A 146 -9.51 -20.70 4.50
N VAL A 147 -9.43 -22.00 4.23
CA VAL A 147 -8.25 -22.83 4.56
C VAL A 147 -7.06 -22.41 3.71
N ILE A 148 -7.26 -22.12 2.42
CA ILE A 148 -6.22 -21.59 1.53
C ILE A 148 -5.68 -20.25 2.04
N GLY A 149 -6.55 -19.35 2.49
CA GLY A 149 -6.17 -18.07 3.07
C GLY A 149 -5.33 -18.21 4.34
N LEU A 150 -5.56 -19.26 5.13
CA LEU A 150 -4.82 -19.54 6.36
C LEU A 150 -3.43 -20.13 6.11
N ILE A 151 -3.29 -20.99 5.11
CA ILE A 151 -2.06 -21.76 4.85
C ILE A 151 -1.07 -21.04 3.92
N LEU A 152 -1.54 -20.24 2.96
CA LEU A 152 -0.67 -19.52 2.02
C LEU A 152 0.38 -18.60 2.69
N PRO A 153 0.05 -17.83 3.76
CA PRO A 153 1.02 -17.02 4.48
C PRO A 153 2.07 -17.84 5.26
N GLN A 154 1.75 -19.10 5.59
CA GLN A 154 2.63 -19.99 6.38
C GLN A 154 3.67 -20.71 5.51
N LEU A 155 3.52 -20.67 4.19
CA LEU A 155 4.48 -21.23 3.26
C LEU A 155 5.80 -20.44 3.30
N LYS A 156 6.88 -21.15 3.63
CA LYS A 156 8.24 -20.62 3.57
C LYS A 156 8.70 -20.59 2.12
N ILE A 157 8.48 -19.46 1.46
CA ILE A 157 8.97 -19.22 0.10
C ILE A 157 10.48 -19.06 0.16
N ARG A 158 11.19 -19.96 -0.51
CA ARG A 158 12.63 -19.87 -0.75
C ARG A 158 12.87 -19.72 -2.26
N GLU A 159 13.99 -19.11 -2.64
CA GLU A 159 14.29 -18.79 -4.05
C GLU A 159 14.59 -20.03 -4.91
N ASP A 160 14.97 -21.14 -4.27
CA ASP A 160 15.28 -22.44 -4.87
C ASP A 160 14.06 -23.33 -5.14
N LEU A 161 12.89 -22.98 -4.59
CA LEU A 161 11.67 -23.77 -4.72
C LEU A 161 10.85 -23.33 -5.93
N THR A 162 10.46 -24.31 -6.75
CA THR A 162 9.54 -24.10 -7.86
C THR A 162 8.10 -23.89 -7.37
N ALA A 163 7.24 -23.28 -8.20
CA ALA A 163 5.83 -23.10 -7.87
C ALA A 163 5.10 -24.44 -7.63
N GLU A 164 5.54 -25.52 -8.26
CA GLU A 164 4.98 -26.87 -8.12
C GLU A 164 5.34 -27.50 -6.77
N ASP A 165 6.58 -27.34 -6.31
CA ASP A 165 7.02 -27.86 -5.00
C ASP A 165 6.32 -27.12 -3.85
N LEU A 166 6.13 -25.80 -4.02
CA LEU A 166 5.34 -24.99 -3.09
C LEU A 166 3.86 -25.39 -3.09
N ALA A 167 3.29 -25.75 -4.23
CA ALA A 167 1.90 -26.25 -4.30
C ALA A 167 1.73 -27.58 -3.57
N LYS A 168 2.68 -28.53 -3.71
CA LYS A 168 2.68 -29.80 -2.96
C LYS A 168 2.79 -29.59 -1.46
N ALA A 169 3.73 -28.75 -1.02
CA ALA A 169 3.87 -28.41 0.39
C ALA A 169 2.61 -27.70 0.92
N GLY A 170 2.05 -26.78 0.14
CA GLY A 170 0.79 -26.10 0.45
C GLY A 170 -0.36 -27.09 0.60
N LYS A 171 -0.45 -28.09 -0.27
CA LYS A 171 -1.49 -29.14 -0.19
C LYS A 171 -1.40 -29.97 1.08
N THR A 172 -0.20 -30.37 1.51
CA THR A 172 -0.05 -31.09 2.78
C THR A 172 -0.50 -30.25 3.99
N LEU A 173 -0.23 -28.94 3.95
CA LEU A 173 -0.74 -28.00 4.96
C LEU A 173 -2.24 -27.79 4.86
N TYR A 174 -2.78 -27.75 3.64
CA TYR A 174 -4.20 -27.63 3.37
C TYR A 174 -4.95 -28.84 3.92
N ASP A 175 -4.54 -30.06 3.60
CA ASP A 175 -5.20 -31.29 4.05
C ASP A 175 -5.16 -31.40 5.59
N LYS A 176 -4.03 -31.03 6.20
CA LYS A 176 -3.89 -30.94 7.65
C LYS A 176 -4.83 -29.90 8.25
N ALA A 177 -4.80 -28.66 7.77
CA ALA A 177 -5.64 -27.58 8.29
C ALA A 177 -7.14 -27.85 8.06
N TYR A 178 -7.48 -28.47 6.93
CA TYR A 178 -8.84 -28.90 6.63
C TYR A 178 -9.29 -29.99 7.60
N THR A 179 -8.43 -30.96 7.91
CA THR A 179 -8.71 -32.01 8.91
C THR A 179 -8.78 -31.44 10.33
N ASP A 180 -7.93 -30.49 10.70
CA ASP A 180 -7.97 -29.85 12.02
C ASP A 180 -9.25 -29.01 12.22
N LEU A 181 -9.76 -28.39 11.15
CA LEU A 181 -10.96 -27.56 11.20
C LEU A 181 -12.27 -28.35 11.03
N TYR A 182 -12.25 -29.44 10.27
CA TYR A 182 -13.46 -30.16 9.85
C TYR A 182 -13.42 -31.68 10.09
N GLY A 183 -12.26 -32.25 10.39
CA GLY A 183 -11.99 -33.70 10.43
C GLY A 183 -12.31 -34.40 11.75
N GLU A 184 -12.44 -33.65 12.85
CA GLU A 184 -13.10 -34.13 14.06
C GLU A 184 -14.10 -33.07 14.51
N THR A 185 -15.33 -33.48 14.83
CA THR A 185 -16.42 -32.61 15.28
C THR A 185 -16.05 -31.93 16.59
N TYR A 186 -15.25 -30.87 16.52
CA TYR A 186 -14.91 -30.04 17.65
C TYR A 186 -16.06 -29.08 17.91
N VAL A 187 -16.87 -29.43 18.90
CA VAL A 187 -17.82 -28.50 19.51
C VAL A 187 -17.01 -27.72 20.55
N PRO A 188 -16.83 -26.40 20.42
CA PRO A 188 -16.06 -25.64 21.39
C PRO A 188 -16.70 -25.77 22.77
N ALA A 189 -15.90 -26.17 23.76
CA ALA A 189 -16.32 -26.23 25.15
C ALA A 189 -16.67 -24.81 25.63
N PHE A 190 -17.96 -24.52 25.68
CA PHE A 190 -18.45 -23.37 26.42
C PHE A 190 -18.27 -23.66 27.91
N GLY A 191 -17.14 -23.21 28.46
CA GLY A 191 -16.84 -23.21 29.90
C GLY A 191 -16.71 -24.60 30.53
N GLY A 192 -15.51 -25.16 30.54
CA GLY A 192 -15.26 -26.37 31.32
C GLY A 192 -13.83 -26.87 31.21
N ASN A 193 -13.16 -26.91 32.35
CA ASN A 193 -11.79 -27.34 32.57
C ASN A 193 -11.43 -28.66 31.86
N SER A 194 -10.24 -28.67 31.24
CA SER A 194 -9.29 -29.79 31.09
C SER A 194 -9.80 -31.24 31.14
N THR A 195 -9.42 -32.06 30.15
CA THR A 195 -8.42 -33.16 30.28
C THR A 195 -8.59 -34.21 29.17
N LEU A 196 -7.47 -34.52 28.53
CA LEU A 196 -7.07 -35.74 27.79
C LEU A 196 -8.15 -36.73 27.29
N GLY A 197 -8.04 -37.03 25.99
CA GLY A 197 -7.96 -38.41 25.50
C GLY A 197 -9.28 -39.17 25.35
N SER A 198 -10.00 -38.93 24.24
CA SER A 198 -11.11 -39.80 23.85
C SER A 198 -10.61 -41.17 23.36
N GLN A 199 -10.52 -42.13 24.29
CA GLN A 199 -10.57 -43.55 23.94
C GLN A 199 -12.01 -43.93 23.58
N LYS A 200 -12.14 -44.74 22.54
CA LYS A 200 -13.38 -45.25 21.91
C LYS A 200 -14.41 -45.84 22.89
N GLY A 201 -14.02 -46.20 24.12
CA GLY A 201 -14.88 -46.77 25.16
C GLY A 201 -15.88 -45.79 25.80
N ASP A 202 -15.58 -44.48 25.81
CA ASP A 202 -16.46 -43.49 26.48
C ASP A 202 -17.76 -43.23 25.72
N LYS A 203 -17.74 -43.38 24.38
CA LYS A 203 -18.94 -43.21 23.56
C LYS A 203 -19.96 -44.31 23.81
N ASP A 204 -19.52 -45.56 23.96
CA ASP A 204 -20.42 -46.68 24.21
C ASP A 204 -21.01 -46.64 25.63
N ALA A 205 -20.21 -46.23 26.63
CA ALA A 205 -20.69 -46.03 27.99
C ALA A 205 -21.74 -44.90 28.08
N TYR A 206 -21.52 -43.79 27.38
CA TYR A 206 -22.45 -42.67 27.33
C TYR A 206 -23.75 -43.01 26.59
N MET A 207 -23.66 -43.74 25.46
CA MET A 207 -24.83 -44.20 24.71
C MET A 207 -25.66 -45.21 25.51
N LYS A 208 -25.03 -46.06 26.31
CA LYS A 208 -25.73 -47.00 27.21
C LYS A 208 -26.50 -46.25 28.30
N HIS A 209 -25.89 -45.25 28.94
CA HIS A 209 -26.54 -44.44 29.96
C HIS A 209 -27.73 -43.62 29.40
N LEU A 210 -27.62 -43.12 28.16
CA LEU A 210 -28.73 -42.40 27.50
C LEU A 210 -29.93 -43.31 27.19
N LYS A 211 -29.68 -44.59 26.91
CA LYS A 211 -30.74 -45.60 26.74
C LYS A 211 -31.36 -45.99 28.07
N GLU A 212 -30.56 -46.19 29.11
CA GLU A 212 -31.04 -46.52 30.46
C GLU A 212 -31.85 -45.37 31.08
N THR A 213 -31.49 -44.12 30.77
CA THR A 213 -32.25 -42.93 31.21
C THR A 213 -33.43 -42.58 30.30
N GLY A 214 -33.72 -43.39 29.28
CA GLY A 214 -34.89 -43.25 28.39
C GLY A 214 -34.84 -42.02 27.48
N ARG A 215 -33.69 -41.35 27.35
CA ARG A 215 -33.51 -40.15 26.52
C ARG A 215 -33.37 -40.47 25.04
N ILE A 216 -32.95 -41.69 24.73
CA ILE A 216 -32.94 -42.26 23.38
C ILE A 216 -33.47 -43.70 23.48
N LYS A 217 -34.15 -44.17 22.42
CA LYS A 217 -34.64 -45.56 22.31
C LYS A 217 -33.56 -46.49 21.79
#